data_AF-A0A920VWF0-F1
#
_entry.id   AF-A0A920VWF0-F1
#
_cell.length_a   1.000
_cell.length_b   1.000
_cell.length_c   1.000
_cell.angle_alpha   90.00
_cell.angle_beta   90.00
_cell.angle_gamma   90.00
#
_symmetry.space_group_name_H-M   'P 1'
#
loop_
_entity.id
_entity.type
_entity.pdbx_description
1 polymer ?
#
loop_
_entity_poly.entity_id
_entity_poly.type
_entity_poly.pdbx_seq_one_letter_code
_entity_poly.pdbx_strand_id
1 'polypeptide(L)'
;MLTERSIMLKAEEQGISPEELIKQVRVSHEQDFKAFNISHDNYHTTHSDENRHYSETIFMRLKEEGLIEEREIEQLYDTEKGLFLSDRYVKGTCPSCKSENQYGDNCEVCSSAYSAVDLIDPVSVITNTKPELKKSTHLFFKLSVLKEEIKNWLNSAQVVPQAINKLSEWTESEIKDWDISRDAPYFGFEIPEYENKFFYVWLDAPIGYLASHKNYLDKLKKPEDFNHYWDSDSTAELYHFIGKDIMYFHTLFFPAMLLKSNFRQPNGVFIHGFLTVDSEKM
;
A
#
# COMPACT_ATOMS: atom_id res chain seq x y z
N MET A 1 -0.85 -5.15 8.85
CA MET A 1 -1.55 -5.08 7.54
C MET A 1 -0.94 -6.17 6.67
N LEU A 2 -1.70 -7.22 6.37
CA LEU A 2 -1.24 -8.25 5.42
C LEU A 2 -1.29 -7.63 4.02
N THR A 3 -0.23 -7.79 3.23
CA THR A 3 -0.29 -7.40 1.81
C THR A 3 -1.13 -8.44 1.05
N GLU A 4 -1.67 -8.09 -0.10
CA GLU A 4 -2.53 -8.99 -0.90
C GLU A 4 -1.85 -10.32 -1.26
N ARG A 5 -0.54 -10.32 -1.49
CA ARG A 5 0.25 -11.56 -1.64
C ARG A 5 0.29 -12.40 -0.37
N SER A 6 0.36 -11.78 0.82
CA SER A 6 0.24 -12.51 2.09
C SER A 6 -1.15 -13.13 2.25
N ILE A 7 -2.21 -12.42 1.83
CA ILE A 7 -3.58 -12.92 1.88
C ILE A 7 -3.72 -14.15 0.97
N MET A 8 -3.23 -14.05 -0.28
CA MET A 8 -3.28 -15.14 -1.25
C MET A 8 -2.56 -16.40 -0.74
N LEU A 9 -1.33 -16.26 -0.24
CA LEU A 9 -0.58 -17.37 0.33
C LEU A 9 -1.25 -17.94 1.59
N LYS A 10 -1.82 -17.08 2.43
CA LYS A 10 -2.51 -17.52 3.66
C LYS A 10 -3.83 -18.25 3.37
N ALA A 11 -4.52 -17.87 2.30
CA ALA A 11 -5.73 -18.54 1.83
C ALA A 11 -5.38 -19.92 1.27
N GLU A 12 -4.31 -19.99 0.47
CA GLU A 12 -3.77 -21.26 -0.05
C GLU A 12 -3.34 -22.22 1.06
N GLU A 13 -2.60 -21.73 2.07
CA GLU A 13 -2.22 -22.52 3.26
C GLU A 13 -3.44 -23.14 3.97
N GLN A 14 -4.58 -22.44 3.93
CA GLN A 14 -5.84 -22.87 4.56
C GLN A 14 -6.73 -23.67 3.61
N GLY A 15 -6.35 -23.83 2.34
CA GLY A 15 -7.17 -24.50 1.33
C GLY A 15 -8.49 -23.79 1.02
N ILE A 16 -8.56 -22.47 1.20
CA ILE A 16 -9.74 -21.64 0.92
C ILE A 16 -9.40 -20.55 -0.12
N SER A 17 -10.42 -19.93 -0.71
CA SER A 17 -10.19 -18.80 -1.60
C SER A 17 -9.80 -17.53 -0.82
N PRO A 18 -9.06 -16.59 -1.42
CA PRO A 18 -8.75 -15.30 -0.80
C PRO A 18 -10.01 -14.54 -0.36
N GLU A 19 -11.10 -14.60 -1.13
CA GLU A 19 -12.39 -13.96 -0.82
C GLU A 19 -13.02 -14.54 0.44
N GLU A 20 -12.97 -15.87 0.61
CA GLU A 20 -13.48 -16.52 1.82
C GLU A 20 -12.62 -16.15 3.04
N LEU A 21 -11.28 -16.11 2.89
CA LEU A 21 -10.39 -15.69 3.96
C LEU A 21 -10.69 -14.25 4.42
N ILE A 22 -10.76 -13.28 3.51
CA ILE A 22 -11.01 -11.88 3.89
C ILE A 22 -12.41 -11.69 4.48
N LYS A 23 -13.40 -12.49 4.05
CA LYS A 23 -14.75 -12.47 4.61
C LYS A 23 -14.75 -12.95 6.07
N GLN A 24 -14.05 -14.04 6.37
CA GLN A 24 -13.92 -14.56 7.74
C GLN A 24 -13.18 -13.56 8.64
N VAL A 25 -12.04 -13.03 8.18
CA VAL A 25 -11.25 -12.03 8.90
C VAL A 25 -12.07 -10.76 9.15
N ARG A 26 -12.84 -10.30 8.15
CA ARG A 26 -13.73 -9.16 8.30
C ARG A 26 -14.77 -9.36 9.40
N VAL A 27 -15.43 -10.53 9.44
CA VAL A 27 -16.41 -10.83 10.49
C VAL A 27 -15.76 -10.80 11.87
N SER A 28 -14.54 -11.36 12.01
CA SER A 28 -13.78 -11.29 13.27
C SER A 28 -13.48 -9.84 13.66
N HIS A 29 -12.96 -9.04 12.74
CA HIS A 29 -12.65 -7.63 13.01
C HIS A 29 -13.89 -6.83 13.43
N GLU A 30 -15.02 -6.99 12.73
CA GLU A 30 -16.27 -6.30 13.08
C GLU A 30 -16.76 -6.68 14.49
N GLN A 31 -16.61 -7.95 14.88
CA GLN A 31 -16.94 -8.42 16.23
C GLN A 31 -16.04 -7.78 17.29
N ASP A 32 -14.73 -7.77 17.07
CA ASP A 32 -13.76 -7.19 17.99
C ASP A 32 -14.00 -5.68 18.15
N PHE A 33 -14.15 -4.94 17.04
CA PHE A 33 -14.44 -3.50 17.11
C PHE A 33 -15.73 -3.20 17.85
N LYS A 34 -16.77 -4.00 17.63
CA LYS A 34 -18.04 -3.85 18.37
C LYS A 34 -17.86 -4.15 19.85
N ALA A 35 -17.05 -5.15 20.22
CA ALA A 35 -16.76 -5.48 21.61
C ALA A 35 -16.03 -4.35 22.36
N PHE A 36 -15.20 -3.58 21.65
CA PHE A 36 -14.54 -2.37 22.17
C PHE A 36 -15.36 -1.08 21.95
N ASN A 37 -16.64 -1.19 21.59
CA ASN A 37 -17.55 -0.06 21.37
C ASN A 37 -17.08 0.95 20.31
N ILE A 38 -16.32 0.51 19.30
CA ILE A 38 -15.95 1.37 18.17
C ILE A 38 -17.13 1.46 17.19
N SER A 39 -17.76 2.64 17.15
CA SER A 39 -19.00 2.89 16.41
C SER A 39 -18.74 3.47 15.01
N HIS A 40 -18.22 2.65 14.10
CA HIS A 40 -18.09 3.03 12.69
C HIS A 40 -19.49 3.20 12.06
N ASP A 41 -19.72 4.28 11.33
CA ASP A 41 -20.94 4.44 10.51
C ASP A 41 -20.98 3.43 9.35
N ASN A 42 -19.81 3.09 8.81
CA ASN A 42 -19.65 2.04 7.81
C ASN A 42 -18.30 1.33 7.98
N TYR A 43 -18.33 0.00 8.02
CA TYR A 43 -17.15 -0.85 7.90
C TYR A 43 -17.23 -1.58 6.55
N HIS A 44 -16.20 -1.43 5.71
CA HIS A 44 -16.24 -1.89 4.32
C HIS A 44 -14.97 -2.67 3.96
N THR A 45 -14.80 -3.02 2.68
CA THR A 45 -13.65 -3.80 2.18
C THR A 45 -13.01 -3.08 1.00
N THR A 46 -11.68 -3.16 0.91
CA THR A 46 -10.92 -2.70 -0.26
C THR A 46 -11.18 -3.58 -1.48
N HIS A 47 -11.61 -4.82 -1.28
CA HIS A 47 -12.03 -5.72 -2.36
C HIS A 47 -13.53 -5.53 -2.68
N SER A 48 -13.88 -4.36 -3.24
CA SER A 48 -15.24 -3.93 -3.58
C SER A 48 -15.29 -3.28 -4.97
N ASP A 49 -16.47 -3.26 -5.59
CA ASP A 49 -16.67 -2.63 -6.90
C ASP A 49 -16.46 -1.12 -6.83
N GLU A 50 -16.85 -0.47 -5.72
CA GLU A 50 -16.59 0.94 -5.48
C GLU A 50 -15.08 1.23 -5.44
N ASN A 51 -14.29 0.40 -4.76
CA ASN A 51 -12.84 0.60 -4.69
C ASN A 51 -12.15 0.31 -6.01
N ARG A 52 -12.60 -0.70 -6.75
CA ARG A 52 -12.14 -0.96 -8.12
C ARG A 52 -12.37 0.28 -8.99
N HIS A 53 -13.59 0.80 -9.00
CA HIS A 53 -13.96 1.97 -9.79
C HIS A 53 -13.08 3.19 -9.48
N TYR A 54 -12.87 3.54 -8.20
CA TYR A 54 -12.04 4.69 -7.84
C TYR A 54 -10.55 4.43 -8.06
N SER A 55 -10.07 3.20 -7.91
CA SER A 55 -8.67 2.84 -8.22
C SER A 55 -8.36 3.02 -9.70
N GLU A 56 -9.24 2.50 -10.57
CA GLU A 56 -9.15 2.70 -12.02
C GLU A 56 -9.28 4.19 -12.38
N THR A 57 -10.24 4.91 -11.79
CA THR A 57 -10.46 6.34 -12.07
C THR A 57 -9.25 7.19 -11.68
N ILE A 58 -8.69 6.98 -10.48
CA ILE A 58 -7.53 7.72 -10.01
C ILE A 58 -6.32 7.38 -10.88
N PHE A 59 -6.08 6.11 -11.16
CA PHE A 59 -4.98 5.69 -12.03
C PHE A 59 -5.06 6.32 -13.42
N MET A 60 -6.22 6.29 -14.07
CA MET A 60 -6.40 6.86 -15.40
C MET A 60 -6.15 8.37 -15.41
N ARG A 61 -6.64 9.11 -14.41
CA ARG A 61 -6.37 10.55 -14.29
C ARG A 61 -4.87 10.84 -14.09
N LEU A 62 -4.18 10.06 -13.26
CA LEU A 62 -2.73 10.20 -13.08
C LEU A 62 -1.97 9.88 -14.37
N LYS A 63 -2.43 8.89 -15.14
CA LYS A 63 -1.86 8.53 -16.44
C LYS A 63 -2.06 9.65 -17.46
N GLU A 64 -3.26 10.25 -17.51
CA GLU A 64 -3.59 11.41 -18.37
C GLU A 64 -2.73 12.65 -18.03
N GLU A 65 -2.47 12.89 -16.74
CA GLU A 65 -1.53 13.92 -16.25
C GLU A 65 -0.06 13.59 -16.54
N GLY A 66 0.22 12.44 -17.17
CA GLY A 66 1.56 11.98 -17.46
C GLY A 66 2.38 11.69 -16.22
N LEU A 67 1.75 11.31 -15.09
CA LEU A 67 2.40 10.99 -13.81
C LEU A 67 2.66 9.50 -13.60
N ILE A 68 2.31 8.65 -14.58
CA ILE A 68 2.63 7.23 -14.60
C ILE A 68 3.80 6.99 -15.56
N GLU A 69 4.81 6.26 -15.11
CA GLU A 69 5.98 5.87 -15.92
C GLU A 69 6.17 4.36 -15.91
N GLU A 70 6.44 3.78 -17.08
CA GLU A 70 6.82 2.38 -17.22
C GLU A 70 8.34 2.23 -17.07
N ARG A 71 8.76 1.29 -16.22
CA ARG A 71 10.18 0.94 -16.06
C ARG A 71 10.34 -0.58 -16.06
N GLU A 72 11.35 -1.07 -16.77
CA GLU A 72 11.75 -2.46 -16.69
C GLU A 72 12.58 -2.66 -15.42
N ILE A 73 12.16 -3.60 -14.58
CA ILE A 73 12.89 -4.00 -13.37
C ILE A 73 13.31 -5.46 -13.47
N GLU A 74 14.41 -5.81 -12.79
CA GLU A 74 14.83 -7.20 -12.63
C GLU A 74 14.42 -7.70 -11.25
N GLN A 75 13.71 -8.83 -11.23
CA GLN A 75 13.20 -9.43 -10.00
C GLN A 75 13.36 -10.96 -10.05
N LEU A 76 13.57 -11.57 -8.88
CA LEU A 76 13.64 -13.01 -8.74
C LEU A 76 12.27 -13.65 -8.98
N TYR A 77 12.24 -14.75 -9.72
CA TYR A 77 11.04 -15.48 -10.12
C TYR A 77 11.14 -16.94 -9.70
N ASP A 78 10.12 -17.42 -9.00
CA ASP A 78 9.96 -18.83 -8.64
C ASP A 78 9.34 -19.57 -9.82
N THR A 79 10.12 -20.44 -10.48
CA THR A 79 9.69 -21.18 -11.66
C THR A 79 8.76 -22.35 -11.35
N GLU A 80 8.82 -22.91 -10.15
CA GLU A 80 7.93 -23.98 -9.73
C GLU A 80 6.54 -23.43 -9.37
N LYS A 81 6.52 -22.30 -8.66
CA LYS A 81 5.27 -21.62 -8.29
C LYS A 81 4.69 -20.76 -9.39
N GLY A 82 5.53 -20.29 -10.31
CA GLY A 82 5.14 -19.41 -11.40
C GLY A 82 4.88 -17.96 -10.97
N LEU A 83 5.63 -17.41 -10.00
CA LEU A 83 5.42 -16.04 -9.52
C LEU A 83 6.72 -15.29 -9.20
N PHE A 84 6.69 -13.96 -9.34
CA PHE A 84 7.77 -13.08 -8.91
C PHE A 84 7.86 -13.00 -7.38
N LEU A 85 9.05 -13.03 -6.81
CA LEU A 85 9.31 -13.04 -5.37
C LEU A 85 9.64 -11.64 -4.86
N SER A 86 8.90 -11.18 -3.85
CA SER A 86 9.31 -9.99 -3.07
C SER A 86 10.42 -10.38 -2.09
N ASP A 87 11.21 -9.41 -1.63
CA ASP A 87 12.41 -9.62 -0.79
C ASP A 87 12.19 -10.59 0.39
N ARG A 88 11.06 -10.47 1.10
CA ARG A 88 10.71 -11.36 2.23
C ARG A 88 10.46 -12.84 1.86
N TYR A 89 10.26 -13.15 0.57
CA TYR A 89 10.08 -14.51 0.07
C TYR A 89 11.33 -15.06 -0.62
N VAL A 90 12.45 -14.34 -0.49
CA VAL A 90 13.77 -14.79 -0.92
C VAL A 90 14.63 -14.91 0.33
N LYS A 91 15.28 -16.06 0.50
CA LYS A 91 16.33 -16.27 1.49
C LYS A 91 17.62 -16.66 0.79
N GLY A 92 18.76 -16.32 1.36
CA GLY A 92 20.06 -16.71 0.80
C GLY A 92 21.19 -16.40 1.76
N THR A 93 22.39 -16.31 1.22
CA THR A 93 23.60 -15.98 1.97
C THR A 93 23.94 -14.50 1.80
N CYS A 94 24.18 -13.80 2.91
CA CYS A 94 24.47 -12.37 2.90
C CYS A 94 25.70 -12.06 2.03
N PRO A 95 25.60 -11.12 1.07
CA PRO A 95 26.71 -10.77 0.19
C PRO A 95 27.90 -10.16 0.97
N SER A 96 27.63 -9.49 2.08
CA SER A 96 28.63 -8.78 2.90
C SER A 96 29.37 -9.70 3.87
N CYS A 97 28.67 -10.40 4.77
CA CYS A 97 29.28 -11.16 5.87
C CYS A 97 29.21 -12.69 5.70
N LYS A 98 28.59 -13.18 4.62
CA LYS A 98 28.44 -14.62 4.32
C LYS A 98 27.61 -15.42 5.34
N SER A 99 26.83 -14.75 6.19
CA SER A 99 25.85 -15.44 7.03
C SER A 99 24.75 -16.05 6.16
N GLU A 100 24.42 -17.31 6.40
CA GLU A 100 23.37 -18.05 5.68
C GLU A 100 21.95 -17.66 6.17
N ASN A 101 20.93 -18.06 5.43
CA ASN A 101 19.51 -17.91 5.78
C ASN A 101 19.05 -16.48 6.07
N GLN A 102 19.53 -15.52 5.27
CA GLN A 102 19.17 -14.11 5.37
C GLN A 102 18.10 -13.75 4.34
N TYR A 103 17.16 -12.86 4.70
CA TYR A 103 16.11 -12.38 3.81
C TYR A 103 16.64 -11.34 2.80
N GLY A 104 15.85 -11.06 1.76
CA GLY A 104 16.26 -10.30 0.57
C GLY A 104 16.49 -8.80 0.74
N ASP A 105 16.16 -8.21 1.88
CA ASP A 105 16.24 -6.76 2.13
C ASP A 105 17.37 -6.38 3.10
N ASN A 106 17.65 -7.22 4.09
CA ASN A 106 18.73 -7.00 5.05
C ASN A 106 19.29 -8.28 5.66
N CYS A 107 20.51 -8.17 6.19
CA CYS A 107 21.13 -9.22 7.00
C CYS A 107 20.91 -8.95 8.49
N GLU A 108 20.39 -9.93 9.23
CA GLU A 108 20.17 -9.84 10.69
C GLU A 108 21.47 -9.96 11.49
N VAL A 109 22.56 -10.44 10.88
CA VAL A 109 23.86 -10.63 11.55
C VAL A 109 24.75 -9.39 11.47
N CYS A 110 24.90 -8.80 10.28
CA CYS A 110 25.78 -7.64 10.08
C CYS A 110 25.03 -6.34 9.75
N SER A 111 23.69 -6.38 9.72
CA SER A 111 22.83 -5.21 9.47
C SER A 111 23.06 -4.53 8.12
N SER A 112 23.67 -5.21 7.15
CA SER A 112 23.79 -4.66 5.79
C SER A 112 22.45 -4.74 5.07
N ALA A 113 22.12 -3.70 4.30
CA ALA A 113 20.98 -3.66 3.39
C ALA A 113 21.46 -3.96 1.97
N TYR A 114 20.65 -4.68 1.20
CA TYR A 114 20.95 -5.10 -0.17
C TYR A 114 19.64 -5.43 -0.92
N SER A 115 19.72 -5.67 -2.23
CA SER A 115 18.59 -6.18 -2.99
C SER A 115 18.54 -7.70 -2.94
N ALA A 116 17.36 -8.30 -3.10
CA ALA A 116 17.21 -9.75 -3.09
C ALA A 116 18.02 -10.44 -4.20
N VAL A 117 18.28 -9.72 -5.31
CA VAL A 117 19.12 -10.20 -6.42
C VAL A 117 20.61 -10.29 -6.05
N ASP A 118 21.04 -9.59 -5.00
CA ASP A 118 22.43 -9.57 -4.52
C ASP A 118 22.73 -10.74 -3.57
N LEU A 119 21.71 -11.46 -3.11
CA LEU A 119 21.90 -12.63 -2.25
C LEU A 119 22.71 -13.71 -2.96
N ILE A 120 23.65 -14.32 -2.23
CA ILE A 120 24.40 -15.48 -2.72
C ILE A 120 23.52 -16.71 -2.54
N ASP A 121 23.42 -17.52 -3.59
CA ASP A 121 22.58 -18.72 -3.64
C ASP A 121 21.14 -18.47 -3.13
N PRO A 122 20.38 -17.57 -3.79
CA PRO A 122 19.02 -17.27 -3.38
C PRO A 122 18.14 -18.49 -3.52
N VAL A 123 17.17 -18.61 -2.62
CA VAL A 123 16.19 -19.70 -2.54
C VAL A 123 14.82 -19.08 -2.28
N SER A 124 13.80 -19.55 -3.00
CA SER A 124 12.41 -19.22 -2.74
C SER A 124 11.99 -19.75 -1.37
N VAL A 125 11.44 -18.89 -0.52
CA VAL A 125 10.86 -19.31 0.76
C VAL A 125 9.58 -20.14 0.55
N ILE A 126 8.92 -20.01 -0.60
CA ILE A 126 7.64 -20.66 -0.90
C ILE A 126 7.84 -22.11 -1.34
N THR A 127 8.74 -22.36 -2.30
CA THR A 127 8.96 -23.71 -2.89
C THR A 127 10.28 -24.34 -2.49
N ASN A 128 11.17 -23.59 -1.83
CA ASN A 128 12.53 -24.01 -1.52
C ASN A 128 13.37 -24.37 -2.76
N THR A 129 13.06 -23.76 -3.92
CA THR A 129 13.83 -23.87 -5.16
C THR A 129 14.68 -22.64 -5.45
N LYS A 130 15.65 -22.77 -6.36
CA LYS A 130 16.46 -21.65 -6.84
C LYS A 130 15.62 -20.76 -7.78
N PRO A 131 15.41 -19.47 -7.46
CA PRO A 131 14.71 -18.56 -8.34
C PRO A 131 15.58 -18.11 -9.51
N GLU A 132 14.94 -17.68 -10.59
CA GLU A 132 15.59 -17.11 -11.77
C GLU A 132 15.43 -15.59 -11.79
N LEU A 133 16.42 -14.86 -12.30
CA LEU A 133 16.28 -13.43 -12.55
C LEU A 133 15.43 -13.23 -13.81
N LYS A 134 14.33 -12.50 -13.70
CA LYS A 134 13.46 -12.14 -14.83
C LYS A 134 13.19 -10.65 -14.85
N LYS A 135 12.97 -10.14 -16.06
CA LYS A 135 12.57 -8.76 -16.31
C LYS A 135 11.05 -8.64 -16.28
N SER A 136 10.56 -7.56 -15.68
CA SER A 136 9.15 -7.20 -15.67
C SER A 136 8.98 -5.69 -15.81
N THR A 137 8.05 -5.27 -16.67
CA THR A 137 7.66 -3.86 -16.74
C THR A 137 6.75 -3.51 -15.56
N HIS A 138 7.16 -2.55 -14.75
CA HIS A 138 6.40 -2.03 -13.63
C HIS A 138 5.97 -0.59 -13.91
N LEU A 139 4.84 -0.19 -13.33
CA LEU A 139 4.29 1.15 -13.38
C LEU A 139 4.66 1.91 -12.12
N PHE A 140 5.24 3.09 -12.31
CA PHE A 140 5.67 3.98 -11.25
C PHE A 140 4.83 5.25 -11.24
N PHE A 141 4.28 5.60 -10.09
CA PHE A 141 3.76 6.94 -9.84
C PHE A 141 4.93 7.90 -9.58
N LYS A 142 5.02 8.94 -10.41
CA LYS A 142 6.08 9.96 -10.37
C LYS A 142 5.93 10.92 -9.18
N LEU A 143 5.99 10.39 -7.96
CA LEU A 143 5.89 11.17 -6.73
C LEU A 143 7.03 12.19 -6.60
N SER A 144 8.21 11.88 -7.14
CA SER A 144 9.41 12.74 -7.06
C SER A 144 9.17 14.15 -7.61
N VAL A 145 8.38 14.27 -8.68
CA VAL A 145 8.11 15.57 -9.34
C VAL A 145 7.08 16.41 -8.60
N LEU A 146 6.41 15.85 -7.58
CA LEU A 146 5.34 16.49 -6.80
C LEU A 146 5.82 17.04 -5.46
N LYS A 147 7.14 17.15 -5.28
CA LYS A 147 7.78 17.54 -4.02
C LYS A 147 7.27 18.87 -3.48
N GLU A 148 7.06 19.85 -4.34
CA GLU A 148 6.60 21.18 -3.91
C GLU A 148 5.11 21.19 -3.55
N GLU A 149 4.25 20.49 -4.29
CA GLU A 149 2.84 20.32 -3.93
C GLU A 149 2.68 19.58 -2.59
N ILE A 150 3.49 18.55 -2.34
CA ILE A 150 3.52 17.84 -1.07
C ILE A 150 3.88 18.78 0.09
N LYS A 151 4.94 19.59 -0.07
CA LYS A 151 5.32 20.59 0.94
C LYS A 151 4.22 21.62 1.18
N ASN A 152 3.59 22.10 0.12
CA ASN A 152 2.51 23.07 0.21
C ASN A 152 1.32 22.51 0.99
N TRP A 153 0.92 21.27 0.71
CA TRP A 153 -0.14 20.61 1.48
C TRP A 153 0.27 20.45 2.95
N LEU A 154 1.47 19.95 3.24
CA LEU A 154 1.97 19.76 4.61
C LEU A 154 2.00 21.05 5.44
N ASN A 155 2.27 22.20 4.81
CA ASN A 155 2.27 23.50 5.48
C ASN A 155 0.87 23.98 5.89
N SER A 156 -0.19 23.44 5.26
CA SER A 156 -1.58 23.82 5.52
C SER A 156 -2.39 22.75 6.25
N ALA A 157 -1.96 21.49 6.17
CA ALA A 157 -2.62 20.36 6.79
C ALA A 157 -2.40 20.35 8.31
N GLN A 158 -3.41 19.90 9.05
CA GLN A 158 -3.29 19.66 10.49
C GLN A 158 -2.54 18.36 10.73
N VAL A 159 -1.23 18.48 11.02
CA VAL A 159 -0.38 17.35 11.38
C VAL A 159 0.17 17.55 12.78
N VAL A 160 0.29 16.46 13.54
CA VAL A 160 0.80 16.52 14.92
C VAL A 160 2.26 17.02 14.94
N PRO A 161 2.64 17.92 15.87
CA PRO A 161 3.98 18.53 15.90
C PRO A 161 5.13 17.53 15.93
N GLN A 162 4.93 16.37 16.56
CA GLN A 162 5.91 15.30 16.68
C GLN A 162 6.29 14.67 15.33
N ALA A 163 5.40 14.75 14.34
CA ALA A 163 5.65 14.23 13.00
C ALA A 163 6.39 15.23 12.09
N ILE A 164 6.31 16.54 12.39
CA ILE A 164 6.82 17.61 11.52
C ILE A 164 8.30 17.39 11.17
N ASN A 165 9.17 17.14 12.16
CA ASN A 165 10.60 16.93 11.91
C ASN A 165 10.87 15.76 10.95
N LYS A 166 10.12 14.66 11.09
CA LYS A 166 10.30 13.49 10.21
C LYS A 166 9.79 13.76 8.79
N LEU A 167 8.71 14.54 8.68
CA LEU A 167 8.17 14.98 7.39
C LEU A 167 9.12 15.97 6.70
N SER A 168 9.75 16.87 7.45
CA SER A 168 10.84 17.73 6.96
C SER A 168 12.00 16.90 6.42
N GLU A 169 12.47 15.88 7.15
CA GLU A 169 13.55 14.99 6.67
C GLU A 169 13.21 14.35 5.31
N TRP A 170 11.98 13.84 5.15
CA TRP A 170 11.53 13.24 3.88
C TRP A 170 11.34 14.25 2.75
N THR A 171 10.86 15.46 3.07
CA THR A 171 10.63 16.52 2.07
C THR A 171 11.86 17.35 1.77
N GLU A 172 12.92 17.26 2.56
CA GLU A 172 14.22 17.84 2.26
C GLU A 172 15.07 16.86 1.43
N SER A 173 14.98 15.57 1.73
CA SER A 173 15.62 14.50 0.96
C SER A 173 14.99 14.24 -0.42
N GLU A 174 15.61 13.35 -1.20
CA GLU A 174 15.07 12.91 -2.48
C GLU A 174 13.81 12.06 -2.27
N ILE A 175 12.68 12.52 -2.82
CA ILE A 175 11.45 11.74 -2.88
C ILE A 175 11.56 10.81 -4.09
N LYS A 176 11.40 9.51 -3.86
CA LYS A 176 11.44 8.49 -4.92
C LYS A 176 10.06 8.27 -5.51
N ASP A 177 10.06 7.88 -6.78
CA ASP A 177 8.84 7.41 -7.44
C ASP A 177 8.43 6.05 -6.87
N TRP A 178 7.13 5.82 -6.88
CA TRP A 178 6.53 4.66 -6.21
C TRP A 178 6.08 3.64 -7.24
N ASP A 179 6.58 2.41 -7.13
CA ASP A 179 6.06 1.28 -7.89
C ASP A 179 4.67 0.91 -7.38
N ILE A 180 3.68 1.04 -8.26
CA ILE A 180 2.26 0.86 -7.99
C ILE A 180 1.69 -0.40 -8.65
N SER A 181 2.52 -1.27 -9.24
CA SER A 181 2.06 -2.44 -10.00
C SER A 181 2.66 -3.75 -9.52
N ARG A 182 1.92 -4.85 -9.65
CA ARG A 182 2.38 -6.21 -9.33
C ARG A 182 2.00 -7.16 -10.45
N ASP A 183 2.89 -8.10 -10.75
CA ASP A 183 2.62 -9.18 -11.69
C ASP A 183 1.63 -10.21 -11.15
N ALA A 184 0.86 -10.80 -12.06
CA ALA A 184 0.14 -12.04 -11.83
C ALA A 184 1.10 -13.19 -11.41
N PRO A 185 0.61 -14.17 -10.62
CA PRO A 185 -0.68 -14.20 -9.95
C PRO A 185 -0.74 -13.21 -8.77
N TYR A 186 -1.88 -12.51 -8.67
CA TYR A 186 -2.12 -11.53 -7.61
C TYR A 186 -3.61 -11.46 -7.26
N PHE A 187 -3.91 -11.31 -5.97
CA PHE A 187 -5.28 -11.09 -5.50
C PHE A 187 -5.49 -9.58 -5.34
N GLY A 188 -6.05 -8.93 -6.34
CA GLY A 188 -6.25 -7.48 -6.36
C GLY A 188 -7.00 -7.03 -7.62
N PHE A 189 -6.92 -5.76 -7.94
CA PHE A 189 -7.52 -5.21 -9.15
C PHE A 189 -6.52 -5.16 -10.31
N GLU A 190 -6.91 -5.70 -11.46
CA GLU A 190 -6.13 -5.58 -12.69
C GLU A 190 -6.10 -4.12 -13.15
N ILE A 191 -4.94 -3.68 -13.66
CA ILE A 191 -4.72 -2.31 -14.10
C ILE A 191 -5.27 -2.17 -15.52
N PRO A 192 -6.19 -1.22 -15.79
CA PRO A 192 -6.71 -0.98 -17.13
C PRO A 192 -5.58 -0.74 -18.14
N GLU A 193 -5.71 -1.34 -19.32
CA GLU A 193 -4.73 -1.29 -20.42
C GLU A 193 -3.44 -2.08 -20.19
N TYR A 194 -3.27 -2.75 -19.06
CA TYR A 194 -2.09 -3.55 -18.73
C TYR A 194 -2.45 -4.99 -18.33
N GLU A 195 -2.38 -5.89 -19.30
CA GLU A 195 -2.71 -7.31 -19.10
C GLU A 195 -1.79 -7.96 -18.05
N ASN A 196 -2.37 -8.73 -17.13
CA ASN A 196 -1.65 -9.44 -16.06
C ASN A 196 -0.89 -8.53 -15.08
N LYS A 197 -1.22 -7.23 -15.03
CA LYS A 197 -0.69 -6.28 -14.05
C LYS A 197 -1.80 -5.88 -13.08
N PHE A 198 -1.49 -5.88 -11.80
CA PHE A 198 -2.42 -5.56 -10.73
C PHE A 198 -1.94 -4.34 -9.96
N PHE A 199 -2.87 -3.54 -9.43
CA PHE A 199 -2.49 -2.49 -8.50
C PHE A 199 -1.82 -3.10 -7.28
N TYR A 200 -0.72 -2.47 -6.85
CA TYR A 200 -0.13 -2.78 -5.57
C TYR A 200 -1.03 -2.27 -4.46
N VAL A 201 -1.28 -3.08 -3.43
CA VAL A 201 -2.13 -2.76 -2.26
C VAL A 201 -1.98 -1.33 -1.70
N TRP A 202 -0.81 -0.71 -1.77
CA TRP A 202 -0.63 0.66 -1.26
C TRP A 202 -1.26 1.75 -2.15
N LEU A 203 -1.62 1.43 -3.39
CA LEU A 203 -2.45 2.29 -4.24
C LEU A 203 -3.93 2.16 -3.85
N ASP A 204 -4.50 0.95 -3.83
CA ASP A 204 -5.95 0.76 -3.62
C ASP A 204 -6.37 0.85 -2.15
N ALA A 205 -5.48 0.56 -1.19
CA ALA A 205 -5.84 0.55 0.24
C ALA A 205 -6.35 1.90 0.74
N PRO A 206 -5.67 3.04 0.51
CA PRO A 206 -6.20 4.34 0.93
C PRO A 206 -7.37 4.81 0.06
N ILE A 207 -7.50 4.33 -1.18
CA ILE A 207 -8.70 4.56 -2.00
C ILE A 207 -9.93 3.89 -1.38
N GLY A 208 -9.71 2.85 -0.56
CA GLY A 208 -10.74 2.21 0.26
C GLY A 208 -11.50 3.18 1.18
N TYR A 209 -10.91 4.33 1.55
CA TYR A 209 -11.64 5.39 2.28
C TYR A 209 -12.74 6.03 1.43
N LEU A 210 -12.46 6.31 0.15
CA LEU A 210 -13.45 6.83 -0.80
C LEU A 210 -14.53 5.78 -1.04
N ALA A 211 -14.12 4.54 -1.30
CA ALA A 211 -15.03 3.42 -1.54
C ALA A 211 -15.97 3.15 -0.37
N SER A 212 -15.44 3.11 0.86
CA SER A 212 -16.23 2.93 2.07
C SER A 212 -17.23 4.08 2.26
N HIS A 213 -16.82 5.33 1.99
CA HIS A 213 -17.74 6.46 2.10
C HIS A 213 -18.82 6.43 1.01
N LYS A 214 -18.46 6.11 -0.24
CA LYS A 214 -19.42 5.93 -1.33
C LYS A 214 -20.45 4.86 -0.99
N ASN A 215 -19.99 3.69 -0.53
CA ASN A 215 -20.85 2.59 -0.10
C ASN A 215 -21.80 3.01 1.05
N TYR A 216 -21.33 3.82 1.99
CA TYR A 216 -22.15 4.35 3.07
C TYR A 216 -23.26 5.28 2.55
N LEU A 217 -22.91 6.23 1.69
CA LEU A 217 -23.87 7.16 1.10
C LEU A 217 -24.91 6.45 0.23
N ASP A 218 -24.51 5.39 -0.49
CA ASP A 218 -25.44 4.56 -1.26
C ASP A 218 -26.45 3.84 -0.35
N LYS A 219 -26.01 3.30 0.79
CA LYS A 219 -26.90 2.71 1.80
C LYS A 219 -27.87 3.73 2.40
N LEU A 220 -27.43 4.98 2.55
CA LEU A 220 -28.27 6.10 2.98
C LEU A 220 -29.18 6.65 1.87
N LYS A 221 -29.04 6.16 0.63
CA LYS A 221 -29.72 6.67 -0.58
C LYS A 221 -29.41 8.15 -0.84
N LYS A 222 -28.15 8.54 -0.64
CA LYS A 222 -27.61 9.87 -0.91
C LYS A 222 -26.32 9.83 -1.76
N PRO A 223 -26.29 9.08 -2.88
CA PRO A 223 -25.09 8.99 -3.73
C PRO A 223 -24.57 10.36 -4.20
N GLU A 224 -25.46 11.34 -4.38
CA GLU A 224 -25.17 12.70 -4.81
C GLU A 224 -24.32 13.50 -3.81
N ASP A 225 -24.34 13.13 -2.52
CA ASP A 225 -23.55 13.79 -1.48
C ASP A 225 -22.06 13.46 -1.61
N PHE A 226 -21.66 12.44 -2.38
CA PHE A 226 -20.25 12.04 -2.46
C PHE A 226 -19.33 13.20 -2.86
N ASN A 227 -19.73 13.94 -3.89
CA ASN A 227 -19.01 15.10 -4.39
C ASN A 227 -18.90 16.21 -3.34
N HIS A 228 -19.93 16.40 -2.50
CA HIS A 228 -19.86 17.35 -1.39
C HIS A 228 -18.71 17.07 -0.43
N TYR A 229 -18.26 15.83 -0.27
CA TYR A 229 -17.14 15.46 0.62
C TYR A 229 -15.79 15.35 -0.09
N TRP A 230 -15.78 14.93 -1.35
CA TRP A 230 -14.56 14.51 -2.05
C TRP A 230 -14.12 15.41 -3.21
N ASP A 231 -14.97 16.30 -3.72
CA ASP A 231 -14.57 17.29 -4.73
C ASP A 231 -13.54 18.26 -4.15
N SER A 232 -12.63 18.75 -5.00
CA SER A 232 -11.48 19.57 -4.61
C SER A 232 -11.83 20.86 -3.85
N ASP A 233 -13.03 21.40 -4.04
CA ASP A 233 -13.55 22.62 -3.42
C ASP A 233 -14.46 22.36 -2.22
N SER A 234 -14.57 21.10 -1.77
CA SER A 234 -15.42 20.71 -0.65
C SER A 234 -15.08 21.48 0.63
N THR A 235 -16.11 21.89 1.36
CA THR A 235 -15.98 22.53 2.68
C THR A 235 -16.06 21.56 3.85
N ALA A 236 -16.31 20.26 3.59
CA ALA A 236 -16.29 19.24 4.63
C ALA A 236 -14.86 19.06 5.19
N GLU A 237 -14.75 18.49 6.39
CA GLU A 237 -13.45 18.16 6.97
C GLU A 237 -13.19 16.65 6.86
N LEU A 238 -11.98 16.30 6.41
CA LEU A 238 -11.48 14.94 6.25
C LEU A 238 -10.22 14.73 7.10
N TYR A 239 -10.30 13.80 8.05
CA TYR A 239 -9.18 13.46 8.93
C TYR A 239 -8.85 11.97 8.88
N HIS A 240 -7.57 11.64 8.96
CA HIS A 240 -7.08 10.27 9.05
C HIS A 240 -6.39 10.03 10.40
N PHE A 241 -6.83 9.02 11.14
CA PHE A 241 -6.16 8.54 12.34
C PHE A 241 -5.30 7.33 11.98
N ILE A 242 -3.98 7.43 12.16
CA ILE A 242 -3.03 6.41 11.71
C ILE A 242 -1.92 6.14 12.72
N GLY A 243 -1.31 4.97 12.62
CA GLY A 243 -0.04 4.67 13.29
C GLY A 243 1.15 5.28 12.55
N LYS A 244 2.25 5.56 13.27
CA LYS A 244 3.46 6.19 12.71
C LYS A 244 4.10 5.46 11.52
N ASP A 245 3.95 4.14 11.41
CA ASP A 245 4.61 3.34 10.36
C ASP A 245 4.04 3.56 8.96
N ILE A 246 2.81 4.09 8.87
CA ILE A 246 2.13 4.33 7.59
C ILE A 246 2.05 5.82 7.27
N MET A 247 2.79 6.64 8.02
CA MET A 247 2.82 8.09 7.88
C MET A 247 3.23 8.51 6.47
N TYR A 248 4.33 7.96 5.94
CA TYR A 248 4.83 8.30 4.59
C TYR A 248 3.71 8.21 3.53
N PHE A 249 2.93 7.13 3.58
CA PHE A 249 1.84 6.91 2.64
C PHE A 249 0.73 7.95 2.77
N HIS A 250 0.36 8.33 3.99
CA HIS A 250 -0.74 9.24 4.25
C HIS A 250 -0.36 10.71 4.21
N THR A 251 0.94 11.04 4.20
CA THR A 251 1.41 12.42 4.20
C THR A 251 2.15 12.82 2.92
N LEU A 252 2.59 11.86 2.11
CA LEU A 252 3.25 12.13 0.82
C LEU A 252 2.45 11.50 -0.33
N PHE A 253 2.35 10.16 -0.34
CA PHE A 253 1.84 9.42 -1.49
C PHE A 253 0.34 9.67 -1.75
N PHE A 254 -0.52 9.41 -0.76
CA PHE A 254 -1.97 9.49 -0.93
C PHE A 254 -2.49 10.92 -1.16
N PRO A 255 -2.05 11.96 -0.42
CA PRO A 255 -2.46 13.33 -0.72
C PRO A 255 -2.03 13.78 -2.12
N ALA A 256 -0.86 13.36 -2.61
CA ALA A 256 -0.42 13.69 -3.97
C ALA A 256 -1.29 12.98 -5.02
N MET A 257 -1.63 11.71 -4.78
CA MET A 257 -2.57 10.94 -5.60
C MET A 257 -3.92 11.65 -5.73
N LEU A 258 -4.52 12.06 -4.61
CA LEU A 258 -5.83 12.75 -4.60
C LEU A 258 -5.76 14.07 -5.36
N LEU A 259 -4.75 14.89 -5.07
CA LEU A 259 -4.57 16.19 -5.72
C LEU A 259 -4.51 16.08 -7.24
N LYS A 260 -3.72 15.11 -7.74
CA LYS A 260 -3.51 14.91 -9.18
C LYS A 260 -4.59 14.06 -9.84
N SER A 261 -5.62 13.66 -9.10
CA SER A 261 -6.79 12.95 -9.62
C SER A 261 -8.09 13.71 -9.36
N ASN A 262 -8.02 15.03 -9.14
CA ASN A 262 -9.17 15.93 -8.95
C ASN A 262 -10.05 15.56 -7.73
N PHE A 263 -9.42 15.08 -6.66
CA PHE A 263 -10.06 14.92 -5.35
C PHE A 263 -9.44 15.87 -4.34
N ARG A 264 -10.21 16.24 -3.31
CA ARG A 264 -9.67 17.00 -2.18
C ARG A 264 -8.67 16.18 -1.37
N GLN A 265 -7.63 16.85 -0.90
CA GLN A 265 -6.68 16.28 0.05
C GLN A 265 -7.28 16.29 1.47
N PRO A 266 -6.78 15.46 2.41
CA PRO A 266 -7.22 15.49 3.80
C PRO A 266 -6.90 16.83 4.47
N ASN A 267 -7.79 17.28 5.37
CA ASN A 267 -7.56 18.46 6.21
C ASN A 267 -6.47 18.20 7.27
N GLY A 268 -6.30 16.95 7.69
CA GLY A 268 -5.28 16.60 8.66
C GLY A 268 -5.04 15.10 8.83
N VAL A 269 -3.91 14.77 9.43
CA VAL A 269 -3.50 13.41 9.74
C VAL A 269 -3.07 13.35 11.20
N PHE A 270 -3.83 12.62 12.01
CA PHE A 270 -3.57 12.40 13.43
C PHE A 270 -2.79 11.09 13.62
N ILE A 271 -1.56 11.22 14.12
CA ILE A 271 -0.58 10.14 14.16
C ILE A 271 -0.34 9.70 15.60
N HIS A 272 -0.44 8.40 15.86
CA HIS A 272 -0.13 7.82 17.16
C HIS A 272 1.07 6.86 17.12
N GLY A 273 1.68 6.65 18.30
CA GLY A 273 2.78 5.70 18.50
C GLY A 273 2.32 4.26 18.62
N PHE A 274 3.25 3.37 18.96
CA PHE A 274 2.94 1.98 19.28
C PHE A 274 2.37 1.83 20.69
N LEU A 275 1.60 0.78 20.89
CA LEU A 275 1.25 0.29 22.22
C LEU A 275 2.42 -0.57 22.75
N THR A 276 2.78 -0.37 24.01
CA THR A 276 3.71 -1.24 24.75
C THR A 276 2.96 -1.87 25.91
N VAL A 277 3.37 -3.08 26.29
CA VAL A 277 2.94 -3.76 27.52
C VAL A 277 4.20 -4.02 28.33
N ASP A 278 4.21 -3.58 29.58
CA ASP A 278 5.39 -3.66 30.47
C ASP A 278 6.68 -3.06 29.87
N SER A 279 6.53 -2.00 29.07
CA SER A 279 7.60 -1.32 28.31
C SER A 279 8.26 -2.16 27.22
N GLU A 280 7.70 -3.32 26.88
CA GLU A 280 8.14 -4.15 25.77
C GLU A 280 7.20 -3.97 24.56
N LYS A 281 7.77 -4.19 23.36
CA LYS A 281 7.01 -4.22 22.12
C LYS A 281 6.24 -5.54 22.07
N MET A 282 4.94 -5.48 21.78
CA MET A 282 4.10 -6.66 21.53
C MET A 282 4.49 -7.40 20.24
#